data_AF-A0A0N1NW20-F1
#
_entry.id   AF-A0A0N1NW20-F1
#
_cell.length_a   1.000
_cell.length_b   1.000
_cell.length_c   1.000
_cell.angle_alpha   90.00
_cell.angle_beta   90.00
_cell.angle_gamma   90.00
#
_symmetry.space_group_name_H-M   'P 1'
#
loop_
_entity.id
_entity.type
_entity.pdbx_description
1 polymer ?
#
loop_
_entity_poly.entity_id
_entity_poly.type
_entity_poly.pdbx_seq_one_letter_code
_entity_poly.pdbx_strand_id
1 'polypeptide(L)'
;MQSTLRAAFITDLLLPPPHSLPTLTPSQISAIGYDAAVSILHSPEQFIRSNPLVTDVRRVHSPSDSKLYIDVPKWCSMFNLNHHGDPERGISNEWQQFEITDKLSWGLGTSDVVYTTAMRRIPGGFESVTSAGSGVRIYGRFEILRPHELGRLSSNPTNITKADDAAKSRPSSSHEHDYSSGAPNTVPGWSDDTSAPTNQPPQDSESSAHDTGLIHYIEHNETRCNKVLSVYIKATTAKSHRTMHENFKRRWGEIVKQQLSEEAAARAGPGGSVIGAPGLPRSRGRDEQVGTTSGKSGLAGASDGTRSKEHSRTNSKSRTTLG
;
A
#
# COMPACT_ATOMS: atom_id res chain seq x y z
N MET A 1 -15.38 26.25 -3.69
CA MET A 1 -13.92 26.40 -3.90
C MET A 1 -13.22 25.10 -3.51
N GLN A 2 -12.51 24.46 -4.44
CA GLN A 2 -11.81 23.19 -4.22
C GLN A 2 -10.38 23.44 -3.71
N SER A 3 -9.83 22.48 -2.96
CA SER A 3 -8.45 22.50 -2.47
C SER A 3 -7.81 21.15 -2.71
N THR A 4 -6.53 21.18 -3.06
CA THR A 4 -5.70 19.99 -3.26
C THR A 4 -4.61 19.96 -2.22
N LEU A 5 -4.48 18.84 -1.53
CA LEU A 5 -3.45 18.55 -0.53
C LEU A 5 -2.56 17.44 -1.07
N ARG A 6 -1.25 17.62 -0.95
CA ARG A 6 -0.27 16.59 -1.28
C ARG A 6 0.53 16.26 -0.04
N ALA A 7 0.70 14.98 0.22
CA ALA A 7 1.49 14.47 1.33
C ALA A 7 2.30 13.26 0.86
N ALA A 8 3.49 13.09 1.42
CA ALA A 8 4.30 11.91 1.24
C ALA A 8 4.84 11.46 2.59
N PHE A 9 4.88 10.15 2.80
CA PHE A 9 5.42 9.51 4.00
C PHE A 9 6.44 8.46 3.58
N ILE A 10 7.57 8.41 4.29
CA ILE A 10 8.62 7.42 4.08
C ILE A 10 8.85 6.71 5.41
N THR A 11 8.96 5.40 5.37
CA THR A 11 9.28 4.57 6.53
C THR A 11 10.35 3.57 6.17
N ASP A 12 11.43 3.62 6.93
CA ASP A 12 12.55 2.71 6.80
C ASP A 12 12.24 1.39 7.51
N LEU A 13 12.33 0.32 6.72
CA LEU A 13 12.23 -1.07 7.14
C LEU A 13 13.65 -1.62 7.24
N LEU A 14 14.10 -1.86 8.48
CA LEU A 14 15.44 -2.34 8.78
C LEU A 14 15.40 -3.85 8.96
N LEU A 15 16.13 -4.55 8.10
CA LEU A 15 16.30 -5.99 8.17
C LEU A 15 17.31 -6.37 9.24
N PRO A 16 17.21 -7.60 9.79
CA PRO A 16 18.21 -8.09 10.72
C PRO A 16 19.58 -8.15 10.04
N PRO A 17 20.67 -7.89 10.80
CA PRO A 17 21.98 -7.86 10.20
C PRO A 17 22.41 -9.28 9.77
N PRO A 18 23.17 -9.44 8.67
CA PRO A 18 23.50 -10.75 8.12
C PRO A 18 24.18 -11.71 9.09
N HIS A 19 25.00 -11.20 10.02
CA HIS A 19 25.71 -12.01 11.02
C HIS A 19 24.77 -12.73 12.00
N SER A 20 23.50 -12.32 12.10
CA SER A 20 22.50 -13.01 12.93
C SER A 20 22.00 -14.32 12.31
N LEU A 21 22.22 -14.54 11.00
CA LEU A 21 21.70 -15.67 10.23
C LEU A 21 22.80 -16.20 9.30
N PRO A 22 23.79 -16.96 9.82
CA PRO A 22 24.99 -17.36 9.06
C PRO A 22 24.68 -18.25 7.85
N THR A 23 23.48 -18.84 7.80
CA THR A 23 23.03 -19.69 6.69
C THR A 23 22.47 -18.90 5.51
N LEU A 24 22.26 -17.59 5.64
CA LEU A 24 21.64 -16.73 4.63
C LEU A 24 22.59 -15.61 4.19
N THR A 25 22.61 -15.32 2.89
CA THR A 25 23.35 -14.17 2.35
C THR A 25 22.57 -12.87 2.62
N PRO A 26 23.26 -11.71 2.67
CA PRO A 26 22.58 -10.42 2.76
C PRO A 26 21.48 -10.26 1.69
N SER A 27 21.74 -10.72 0.47
CA SER A 27 20.81 -10.61 -0.66
C SER A 27 19.55 -11.45 -0.48
N GLN A 28 19.67 -12.61 0.17
CA GLN A 28 18.53 -13.45 0.54
C GLN A 28 17.68 -12.77 1.61
N ILE A 29 18.31 -12.21 2.64
CA ILE A 29 17.61 -11.47 3.70
C ILE A 29 16.88 -10.25 3.11
N SER A 30 17.53 -9.53 2.20
CA SER A 30 16.98 -8.39 1.46
C SER A 30 15.78 -8.79 0.58
N ALA A 31 15.89 -9.89 -0.16
CA ALA A 31 14.80 -10.44 -0.96
C ALA A 31 13.60 -10.85 -0.10
N ILE A 32 13.82 -11.62 0.97
CA ILE A 32 12.78 -12.01 1.94
C ILE A 32 12.08 -10.78 2.50
N GLY A 33 12.84 -9.77 2.92
CA GLY A 33 12.33 -8.51 3.42
C GLY A 33 11.42 -7.79 2.42
N TYR A 34 11.89 -7.68 1.19
CA TYR A 34 11.18 -7.01 0.10
C TYR A 34 9.90 -7.75 -0.26
N ASP A 35 9.98 -9.06 -0.48
CA ASP A 35 8.86 -9.91 -0.87
C ASP A 35 7.79 -9.94 0.23
N ALA A 36 8.19 -10.01 1.50
CA ALA A 36 7.28 -9.89 2.63
C ALA A 36 6.52 -8.56 2.61
N ALA A 37 7.21 -7.43 2.40
CA ALA A 37 6.58 -6.12 2.36
C ALA A 37 5.61 -5.98 1.17
N VAL A 38 6.02 -6.41 -0.02
CA VAL A 38 5.17 -6.40 -1.22
C VAL A 38 3.96 -7.31 -1.04
N SER A 39 4.12 -8.48 -0.41
CA SER A 39 3.00 -9.40 -0.15
C SER A 39 1.89 -8.79 0.71
N ILE A 40 2.25 -7.97 1.70
CA ILE A 40 1.28 -7.23 2.52
C ILE A 40 0.52 -6.22 1.65
N LEU A 41 1.24 -5.43 0.84
CA LEU A 41 0.63 -4.42 -0.03
C LEU A 41 -0.23 -5.04 -1.15
N HIS A 42 0.14 -6.22 -1.65
CA HIS A 42 -0.60 -6.96 -2.68
C HIS A 42 -1.81 -7.74 -2.13
N SER A 43 -2.08 -7.65 -0.84
CA SER A 43 -3.29 -8.14 -0.20
C SER A 43 -4.14 -6.95 0.30
N PRO A 44 -4.97 -6.32 -0.57
CA PRO A 44 -5.71 -5.11 -0.23
C PRO A 44 -6.50 -5.21 1.07
N GLU A 45 -7.22 -6.31 1.28
CA GLU A 45 -8.00 -6.51 2.50
C GLU A 45 -7.13 -6.61 3.75
N GLN A 46 -6.00 -7.33 3.69
CA GLN A 46 -5.07 -7.42 4.81
C GLN A 46 -4.41 -6.08 5.10
N PHE A 47 -4.08 -5.30 4.06
CA PHE A 47 -3.54 -3.96 4.19
C PHE A 47 -4.56 -3.01 4.83
N ILE A 48 -5.81 -3.00 4.35
CA ILE A 48 -6.88 -2.18 4.93
C ILE A 48 -7.05 -2.52 6.42
N ARG A 49 -7.16 -3.81 6.76
CA ARG A 49 -7.30 -4.28 8.15
C ARG A 49 -6.07 -4.03 9.03
N SER A 50 -4.95 -3.55 8.48
CA SER A 50 -3.79 -3.12 9.28
C SER A 50 -4.02 -1.78 9.98
N ASN A 51 -5.00 -0.99 9.51
CA ASN A 51 -5.45 0.20 10.23
C ASN A 51 -6.33 -0.21 11.42
N PRO A 52 -5.93 0.10 12.67
CA PRO A 52 -6.66 -0.34 13.87
C PRO A 52 -8.03 0.34 14.03
N LEU A 53 -8.30 1.38 13.24
CA LEU A 53 -9.61 2.03 13.21
C LEU A 53 -10.61 1.25 12.39
N VAL A 54 -10.16 0.39 11.48
CA VAL A 54 -11.04 -0.41 10.62
C VAL A 54 -11.75 -1.47 11.45
N THR A 55 -13.08 -1.42 11.42
CA THR A 55 -13.96 -2.37 12.12
C THR A 55 -14.67 -3.33 11.17
N ASP A 56 -14.90 -2.90 9.92
CA ASP A 56 -15.50 -3.74 8.89
C ASP A 56 -14.88 -3.42 7.51
N VAL A 57 -14.73 -4.47 6.70
CA VAL A 57 -14.25 -4.37 5.31
C VAL A 57 -15.07 -5.32 4.47
N ARG A 58 -15.70 -4.78 3.43
CA ARG A 58 -16.55 -5.54 2.53
C ARG A 58 -16.15 -5.27 1.08
N ARG A 59 -16.03 -6.32 0.29
CA ARG A 59 -15.79 -6.19 -1.14
C ARG A 59 -17.02 -5.66 -1.85
N VAL A 60 -16.81 -4.75 -2.79
CA VAL A 60 -17.84 -4.11 -3.63
C VAL A 60 -17.63 -4.61 -5.05
N HIS A 61 -18.63 -5.29 -5.61
CA HIS A 61 -18.58 -5.87 -6.95
C HIS A 61 -19.38 -5.06 -7.96
N SER A 62 -20.42 -4.37 -7.50
CA SER A 62 -21.35 -3.64 -8.34
C SER A 62 -21.80 -2.31 -7.72
N PRO A 63 -22.29 -1.35 -8.52
CA PRO A 63 -22.85 -0.10 -8.02
C PRO A 63 -24.04 -0.27 -7.06
N SER A 64 -24.77 -1.38 -7.15
CA SER A 64 -25.86 -1.68 -6.20
C SER A 64 -25.35 -2.09 -4.82
N ASP A 65 -24.08 -2.51 -4.70
CA ASP A 65 -23.54 -3.00 -3.43
C ASP A 65 -23.22 -1.85 -2.47
N SER A 66 -22.92 -0.65 -2.96
CA SER A 66 -22.53 0.50 -2.12
C SER A 66 -23.02 1.82 -2.69
N LYS A 67 -23.52 2.69 -1.80
CA LYS A 67 -23.89 4.08 -2.16
C LYS A 67 -22.69 4.94 -2.57
N LEU A 68 -21.48 4.52 -2.21
CA LEU A 68 -20.22 5.22 -2.47
C LEU A 68 -19.38 4.51 -3.55
N TYR A 69 -20.02 3.69 -4.40
CA TYR A 69 -19.36 3.00 -5.51
C TYR A 69 -18.47 3.93 -6.35
N ILE A 70 -17.28 3.44 -6.70
CA ILE A 70 -16.30 4.21 -7.47
C ILE A 70 -16.39 3.84 -8.95
N ASP A 71 -16.80 4.81 -9.76
CA ASP A 71 -16.59 4.79 -11.20
C ASP A 71 -15.10 5.03 -11.51
N VAL A 72 -14.34 3.94 -11.58
CA VAL A 72 -12.87 3.96 -11.69
C VAL A 72 -12.38 4.81 -12.87
N PRO A 73 -12.90 4.68 -14.12
CA PRO A 73 -12.51 5.57 -15.23
C PRO A 73 -12.67 7.05 -14.90
N LYS A 74 -13.83 7.42 -14.33
CA LYS A 74 -14.11 8.81 -13.95
C LYS A 74 -13.21 9.30 -12.82
N TRP A 75 -12.90 8.45 -11.85
CA TRP A 75 -12.02 8.81 -10.74
C TRP A 75 -10.56 8.93 -11.17
N CYS A 76 -10.07 8.00 -11.99
CA CYS A 76 -8.72 8.05 -12.54
C CYS A 76 -8.50 9.32 -13.37
N SER A 77 -9.47 9.69 -14.22
CA SER A 77 -9.35 10.92 -15.02
C SER A 77 -9.27 12.19 -14.17
N MET A 78 -9.93 12.22 -13.00
CA MET A 78 -9.77 13.35 -12.08
C MET A 78 -8.33 13.51 -11.63
N PHE A 79 -7.61 12.42 -11.38
CA PHE A 79 -6.22 12.44 -10.91
C PHE A 79 -5.19 12.30 -12.05
N ASN A 80 -5.61 12.43 -13.31
CA ASN A 80 -4.75 12.24 -14.48
C ASN A 80 -4.09 10.85 -14.53
N LEU A 81 -4.80 9.81 -14.11
CA LEU A 81 -4.33 8.42 -14.09
C LEU A 81 -4.90 7.63 -15.27
N ASN A 82 -4.10 6.69 -15.80
CA ASN A 82 -4.59 5.70 -16.75
C ASN A 82 -5.34 4.57 -16.02
N HIS A 83 -6.66 4.47 -16.23
CA HIS A 83 -7.47 3.44 -15.57
C HIS A 83 -7.28 2.03 -16.14
N HIS A 84 -6.78 1.89 -17.37
CA HIS A 84 -6.66 0.59 -18.05
C HIS A 84 -5.49 -0.25 -17.54
N GLY A 85 -4.56 0.31 -16.77
CA GLY A 85 -3.35 -0.37 -16.33
C GLY A 85 -2.21 -0.25 -17.35
N ASP A 86 -1.12 -0.95 -17.09
CA ASP A 86 0.05 -1.04 -17.96
C ASP A 86 0.80 -2.35 -17.63
N PRO A 87 0.36 -3.49 -18.23
CA PRO A 87 0.94 -4.80 -17.92
C PRO A 87 2.43 -4.90 -18.24
N GLU A 88 2.92 -4.15 -19.23
CA GLU A 88 4.35 -4.12 -19.58
C GLU A 88 5.19 -3.53 -18.43
N ARG A 89 4.59 -2.62 -17.65
CA ARG A 89 5.17 -2.08 -16.42
C ARG A 89 4.70 -2.79 -15.15
N GLY A 90 4.00 -3.91 -15.27
CA GLY A 90 3.45 -4.66 -14.14
C GLY A 90 2.33 -3.93 -13.36
N ILE A 91 1.68 -2.95 -13.99
CA ILE A 91 0.49 -2.27 -13.43
C ILE A 91 -0.75 -3.05 -13.85
N SER A 92 -1.50 -3.53 -12.86
CA SER A 92 -2.71 -4.32 -13.07
C SER A 92 -3.81 -3.53 -13.78
N ASN A 93 -4.53 -4.21 -14.69
CA ASN A 93 -5.74 -3.66 -15.31
C ASN A 93 -6.97 -3.83 -14.39
N GLU A 94 -6.86 -4.71 -13.39
CA GLU A 94 -7.94 -5.03 -12.47
C GLU A 94 -7.93 -4.10 -11.26
N TRP A 95 -9.10 -3.52 -10.99
CA TRP A 95 -9.40 -2.75 -9.78
C TRP A 95 -10.30 -3.55 -8.85
N GLN A 96 -9.93 -3.61 -7.59
CA GLN A 96 -10.72 -4.23 -6.53
C GLN A 96 -11.30 -3.12 -5.65
N GLN A 97 -12.62 -3.12 -5.45
CA GLN A 97 -13.29 -2.12 -4.62
C GLN A 97 -13.67 -2.68 -3.26
N PHE A 98 -13.53 -1.84 -2.24
CA PHE A 98 -13.84 -2.16 -0.85
C PHE A 98 -14.62 -1.02 -0.23
N GLU A 99 -15.70 -1.34 0.46
CA GLU A 99 -16.36 -0.47 1.44
C GLU A 99 -15.74 -0.76 2.80
N ILE A 100 -15.32 0.30 3.49
CA ILE A 100 -14.54 0.23 4.72
C ILE A 100 -15.26 1.06 5.77
N THR A 101 -15.41 0.50 6.97
CA THR A 101 -15.97 1.19 8.12
C THR A 101 -14.89 1.41 9.17
N ASP A 102 -14.51 2.66 9.37
CA ASP A 102 -13.61 3.07 10.45
C ASP A 102 -14.43 3.51 11.67
N LYS A 103 -14.00 3.13 12.86
CA LYS A 103 -14.57 3.61 14.13
C LYS A 103 -13.70 4.71 14.72
N LEU A 104 -14.16 5.95 14.59
CA LEU A 104 -13.46 7.11 15.12
C LEU A 104 -13.93 7.42 16.54
N SER A 105 -12.97 7.58 17.46
CA SER A 105 -13.25 8.06 18.82
C SER A 105 -13.02 9.57 18.88
N TRP A 106 -14.02 10.31 19.34
CA TRP A 106 -13.94 11.73 19.67
C TRP A 106 -14.34 11.89 21.14
N GLY A 107 -13.83 12.88 21.87
CA GLY A 107 -13.78 12.87 23.35
C GLY A 107 -15.07 12.57 24.14
N LEU A 108 -16.26 12.62 23.51
CA LEU A 108 -17.55 12.28 24.12
C LEU A 108 -18.28 11.09 23.46
N GLY A 109 -17.65 10.36 22.52
CA GLY A 109 -18.30 9.23 21.85
C GLY A 109 -17.49 8.58 20.74
N THR A 110 -18.13 7.66 20.03
CA THR A 110 -17.57 7.03 18.82
C THR A 110 -18.51 7.22 17.65
N SER A 111 -17.97 7.40 16.45
CA SER A 111 -18.72 7.46 15.21
C SER A 111 -18.13 6.53 14.17
N ASP A 112 -19.00 5.83 13.45
CA ASP A 112 -18.60 5.02 12.31
C ASP A 112 -18.51 5.91 11.06
N VAL A 113 -17.41 5.78 10.33
CA VAL A 113 -17.18 6.45 9.06
C VAL A 113 -17.05 5.39 7.99
N VAL A 114 -17.99 5.42 7.04
CA VAL A 114 -18.02 4.50 5.91
C VAL A 114 -17.48 5.21 4.67
N TYR A 115 -16.54 4.58 4.00
CA TYR A 115 -15.94 5.07 2.75
C TYR A 115 -15.69 3.92 1.79
N THR A 116 -15.46 4.25 0.52
CA THR A 116 -15.12 3.24 -0.50
C THR A 116 -13.75 3.55 -1.06
N THR A 117 -12.94 2.53 -1.30
CA THR A 117 -11.67 2.62 -2.04
C THR A 117 -11.65 1.60 -3.16
N ALA A 118 -11.09 1.99 -4.31
CA ALA A 118 -10.75 1.08 -5.39
C ALA A 118 -9.22 1.00 -5.45
N MET A 119 -8.68 -0.20 -5.47
CA MET A 119 -7.24 -0.46 -5.41
C MET A 119 -6.80 -1.35 -6.58
N ARG A 120 -5.61 -1.13 -7.12
CA ARG A 120 -4.97 -2.02 -8.09
C ARG A 120 -3.49 -2.22 -7.79
N ARG A 121 -2.95 -3.37 -8.18
CA ARG A 121 -1.53 -3.71 -7.99
C ARG A 121 -0.62 -2.95 -8.95
N ILE A 122 0.56 -2.61 -8.45
CA ILE A 122 1.74 -2.13 -9.19
C ILE A 122 2.96 -2.97 -8.74
N PRO A 123 4.11 -2.96 -9.43
CA PRO A 123 5.21 -3.89 -9.15
C PRO A 123 5.67 -3.93 -7.68
N GLY A 124 5.84 -2.77 -7.05
CA GLY A 124 6.29 -2.64 -5.66
C GLY A 124 5.17 -2.40 -4.64
N GLY A 125 3.90 -2.48 -5.02
CA GLY A 125 2.80 -2.19 -4.08
C GLY A 125 1.44 -2.02 -4.76
N PHE A 126 0.72 -0.94 -4.43
CA PHE A 126 -0.58 -0.67 -5.04
C PHE A 126 -0.83 0.84 -5.20
N GLU A 127 -1.82 1.17 -6.01
CA GLU A 127 -2.42 2.49 -6.01
C GLU A 127 -3.92 2.40 -5.79
N SER A 128 -4.49 3.50 -5.31
CA SER A 128 -5.86 3.56 -4.82
C SER A 128 -6.51 4.88 -5.17
N VAL A 129 -7.82 4.84 -5.42
CA VAL A 129 -8.69 6.00 -5.43
C VAL A 129 -9.79 5.79 -4.40
N THR A 130 -10.03 6.78 -3.55
CA THR A 130 -10.88 6.64 -2.36
C THR A 130 -11.90 7.76 -2.28
N SER A 131 -13.17 7.37 -2.09
CA SER A 131 -14.29 8.24 -1.76
C SER A 131 -14.60 8.19 -0.27
N ALA A 132 -14.14 9.21 0.45
CA ALA A 132 -14.42 9.37 1.88
C ALA A 132 -15.78 10.06 2.17
N GLY A 133 -16.63 10.22 1.16
CA GLY A 133 -17.86 11.00 1.24
C GLY A 133 -17.62 12.52 1.28
N SER A 134 -18.69 13.30 1.40
CA SER A 134 -18.65 14.77 1.60
C SER A 134 -17.78 15.56 0.60
N GLY A 135 -17.65 15.04 -0.63
CA GLY A 135 -16.83 15.64 -1.68
C GLY A 135 -15.31 15.47 -1.49
N VAL A 136 -14.87 14.65 -0.54
CA VAL A 136 -13.46 14.28 -0.35
C VAL A 136 -13.11 13.13 -1.28
N ARG A 137 -12.04 13.33 -2.05
CA ARG A 137 -11.49 12.37 -3.01
C ARG A 137 -10.01 12.23 -2.76
N ILE A 138 -9.51 11.01 -2.67
CA ILE A 138 -8.10 10.75 -2.38
C ILE A 138 -7.56 9.85 -3.47
N TYR A 139 -6.38 10.18 -3.99
CA TYR A 139 -5.51 9.25 -4.69
C TYR A 139 -4.36 8.92 -3.76
N GLY A 140 -4.09 7.62 -3.57
CA GLY A 140 -2.99 7.13 -2.74
C GLY A 140 -2.16 6.11 -3.51
N ARG A 141 -0.84 6.24 -3.46
CA ARG A 141 0.12 5.28 -4.03
C ARG A 141 1.07 4.81 -2.94
N PHE A 142 1.20 3.50 -2.82
CA PHE A 142 1.96 2.82 -1.78
C PHE A 142 2.95 1.88 -2.44
N GLU A 143 4.24 2.05 -2.17
CA GLU A 143 5.29 1.29 -2.81
C GLU A 143 6.43 0.94 -1.86
N ILE A 144 7.02 -0.23 -2.11
CA ILE A 144 8.24 -0.71 -1.50
C ILE A 144 9.37 -0.49 -2.49
N LEU A 145 10.36 0.31 -2.08
CA LEU A 145 11.56 0.57 -2.87
C LEU A 145 12.81 0.09 -2.13
N ARG A 146 13.74 -0.48 -2.89
CA ARG A 146 15.10 -0.71 -2.45
C ARG A 146 15.91 0.60 -2.51
N PRO A 147 17.03 0.71 -1.78
CA PRO A 147 17.80 1.96 -1.71
C PRO A 147 18.26 2.47 -3.09
N HIS A 148 18.65 1.55 -4.00
CA HIS A 148 19.06 1.91 -5.36
C HIS A 148 17.89 2.32 -6.27
N GLU A 149 16.65 2.01 -5.90
CA GLU A 149 15.44 2.38 -6.65
C GLU A 149 14.96 3.79 -6.28
N LEU A 150 15.24 4.24 -5.04
CA LEU A 150 14.84 5.57 -4.56
C LEU A 150 15.40 6.70 -5.42
N GLY A 151 16.64 6.57 -5.90
CA GLY A 151 17.28 7.55 -6.79
C GLY A 151 16.57 7.72 -8.14
N ARG A 152 15.84 6.70 -8.61
CA ARG A 152 15.08 6.75 -9.88
C ARG A 152 13.80 7.58 -9.78
N LEU A 153 13.25 7.74 -8.57
CA LEU A 153 12.09 8.62 -8.37
C LEU A 153 12.44 10.10 -8.58
N SER A 154 13.68 10.50 -8.23
CA SER A 154 14.11 11.90 -8.35
C SER A 154 14.39 12.34 -9.78
N SER A 155 14.67 11.41 -10.69
CA SER A 155 15.12 11.73 -12.06
C SER A 155 14.02 11.71 -13.12
N ASN A 156 12.78 11.33 -12.75
CA ASN A 156 11.67 11.21 -13.70
C ASN A 156 10.42 12.02 -13.28
N PRO A 157 10.50 13.36 -13.22
CA PRO A 157 9.35 14.22 -12.95
C PRO A 157 8.29 14.22 -14.08
N THR A 158 8.55 13.56 -15.21
CA THR A 158 7.87 13.84 -16.49
C THR A 158 6.72 12.90 -16.89
N ASN A 159 6.35 11.89 -16.10
CA ASN A 159 5.28 10.94 -16.47
C ASN A 159 3.95 11.09 -15.71
N ILE A 160 3.82 12.05 -14.79
CA ILE A 160 2.53 12.35 -14.14
C ILE A 160 1.76 13.48 -14.88
N THR A 161 2.38 14.15 -15.86
CA THR A 161 1.82 15.35 -16.52
C THR A 161 1.71 15.30 -18.05
N LYS A 162 2.18 14.25 -18.74
CA LYS A 162 2.16 14.18 -20.22
C LYS A 162 0.82 13.77 -20.85
N ALA A 163 -0.30 13.90 -20.14
CA ALA A 163 -1.64 13.67 -20.71
C ALA A 163 -2.30 14.96 -21.27
N ASP A 164 -1.73 16.15 -21.02
CA ASP A 164 -2.37 17.42 -21.36
C ASP A 164 -2.12 17.91 -22.81
N ASP A 165 -1.16 17.33 -23.54
CA ASP A 165 -0.85 17.78 -24.91
C ASP A 165 -1.65 17.08 -26.02
N ALA A 166 -2.47 16.06 -25.70
CA ALA A 166 -3.26 15.34 -26.70
C ALA A 166 -4.69 15.91 -26.91
N ALA A 167 -5.12 16.90 -26.14
CA ALA A 167 -6.49 17.45 -26.19
C ALA A 167 -6.62 18.83 -26.88
N LYS A 168 -5.56 19.32 -27.54
CA LYS A 168 -5.58 20.53 -28.38
C LYS A 168 -5.40 20.22 -29.87
N SER A 169 -6.26 19.38 -30.42
CA SER A 169 -6.51 19.34 -31.87
C SER A 169 -7.98 19.67 -32.13
N ARG A 170 -8.27 20.97 -32.18
CA ARG A 170 -9.48 21.52 -32.81
C ARG A 170 -9.15 21.98 -34.24
N PRO A 171 -10.12 21.98 -35.16
CA PRO A 171 -9.87 22.04 -36.60
C PRO A 171 -9.60 23.48 -37.04
N SER A 172 -8.52 23.70 -37.80
CA SER A 172 -8.34 24.97 -38.51
C SER A 172 -8.98 24.86 -39.89
N SER A 173 -9.93 25.76 -40.12
CA SER A 173 -10.56 26.06 -41.39
C SER A 173 -9.55 26.33 -42.51
N SER A 174 -9.88 25.83 -43.69
CA SER A 174 -9.28 26.14 -44.98
C SER A 174 -9.22 27.64 -45.25
N HIS A 175 -8.00 28.15 -45.42
CA HIS A 175 -7.75 29.27 -46.31
C HIS A 175 -6.49 28.96 -47.13
N GLU A 176 -6.71 28.76 -48.42
CA GLU A 176 -5.68 28.64 -49.45
C GLU A 176 -4.86 29.92 -49.49
N HIS A 177 -3.54 29.79 -49.61
CA HIS A 177 -2.79 30.62 -50.55
C HIS A 177 -1.57 29.83 -51.03
N ASP A 178 -1.63 29.59 -52.32
CA ASP A 178 -0.66 29.03 -53.23
C ASP A 178 0.58 29.94 -53.30
N TYR A 179 1.79 29.39 -53.17
CA TYR A 179 2.99 29.89 -53.85
C TYR A 179 4.03 28.78 -53.97
N SER A 180 4.09 28.25 -55.19
CA SER A 180 5.12 27.38 -55.73
C SER A 180 6.44 28.14 -55.93
N SER A 181 7.58 27.50 -55.63
CA SER A 181 8.74 27.38 -56.53
C SER A 181 10.01 26.93 -55.76
N GLY A 182 10.76 25.99 -56.34
CA GLY A 182 12.17 25.77 -55.95
C GLY A 182 12.63 24.31 -55.99
N ALA A 183 13.13 23.88 -57.15
CA ALA A 183 13.62 22.56 -57.51
C ALA A 183 14.97 22.16 -56.83
N PRO A 184 15.49 20.93 -57.06
CA PRO A 184 16.24 20.12 -56.08
C PRO A 184 17.77 20.16 -56.27
N ASN A 185 18.52 19.55 -55.33
CA ASN A 185 19.91 19.18 -55.56
C ASN A 185 20.31 17.86 -54.86
N THR A 186 21.33 17.28 -55.45
CA THR A 186 21.62 15.85 -55.60
C THR A 186 22.72 15.35 -54.63
N VAL A 187 22.69 14.05 -54.36
CA VAL A 187 23.62 13.11 -53.64
C VAL A 187 25.08 13.18 -54.19
N PRO A 188 26.20 12.95 -53.44
CA PRO A 188 26.69 11.65 -52.87
C PRO A 188 27.38 11.75 -51.48
N GLY A 189 27.42 10.74 -50.60
CA GLY A 189 27.91 9.37 -50.77
C GLY A 189 29.38 9.30 -50.34
N TRP A 190 29.65 8.92 -49.07
CA TRP A 190 30.98 8.48 -48.57
C TRP A 190 30.78 7.36 -47.54
N SER A 191 31.32 6.20 -47.87
CA SER A 191 31.66 5.10 -46.98
C SER A 191 33.10 5.29 -46.50
N ASP A 192 33.37 5.04 -45.22
CA ASP A 192 34.68 4.53 -44.81
C ASP A 192 34.57 3.75 -43.49
N ASP A 193 35.04 2.51 -43.57
CA ASP A 193 35.37 1.61 -42.48
C ASP A 193 36.51 2.22 -41.65
N THR A 194 36.35 2.28 -40.33
CA THR A 194 37.51 2.31 -39.42
C THR A 194 37.16 1.60 -38.11
N SER A 195 37.65 0.38 -37.99
CA SER A 195 37.65 -0.45 -36.80
C SER A 195 38.46 0.24 -35.69
N ALA A 196 37.78 0.70 -34.64
CA ALA A 196 38.43 1.21 -33.42
C ALA A 196 38.54 0.08 -32.37
N PRO A 197 39.68 -0.05 -31.67
CA PRO A 197 39.88 -1.07 -30.65
C PRO A 197 38.97 -0.82 -29.44
N THR A 198 38.28 -1.88 -29.02
CA THR A 198 37.43 -1.93 -27.83
C THR A 198 38.26 -1.74 -26.57
N ASN A 199 38.41 -0.50 -26.11
CA ASN A 199 38.77 -0.19 -24.74
C ASN A 199 37.54 -0.44 -23.87
N GLN A 200 37.39 -1.67 -23.36
CA GLN A 200 36.52 -1.90 -22.22
C GLN A 200 37.16 -1.22 -21.00
N PRO A 201 36.51 -0.21 -20.38
CA PRO A 201 36.96 0.28 -19.09
C PRO A 201 36.92 -0.87 -18.08
N PRO A 202 37.83 -0.87 -17.08
CA PRO A 202 37.86 -1.89 -16.06
C PRO A 202 36.46 -2.03 -15.45
N GLN A 203 35.95 -3.27 -15.42
CA GLN A 203 34.79 -3.65 -14.62
C GLN A 203 35.18 -3.53 -13.15
N ASP A 204 35.19 -2.30 -12.66
CA ASP A 204 35.34 -2.03 -11.25
C ASP A 204 34.21 -2.73 -10.52
N SER A 205 34.59 -3.37 -9.43
CA SER A 205 33.77 -4.19 -8.59
C SER A 205 32.73 -3.34 -7.84
N GLU A 206 31.66 -2.90 -8.53
CA GLU A 206 30.44 -2.33 -7.94
C GLU A 206 29.63 -3.38 -7.15
N SER A 207 30.31 -4.35 -6.56
CA SER A 207 29.75 -5.48 -5.84
C SER A 207 30.02 -5.29 -4.34
N SER A 208 29.11 -4.59 -3.65
CA SER A 208 28.71 -4.90 -2.25
C SER A 208 28.00 -3.75 -1.52
N ALA A 209 28.07 -2.51 -2.01
CA ALA A 209 27.51 -1.35 -1.29
C ALA A 209 25.96 -1.28 -1.29
N HIS A 210 25.28 -2.18 -1.99
CA HIS A 210 23.83 -2.11 -2.23
C HIS A 210 22.98 -2.97 -1.30
N ASP A 211 23.57 -3.69 -0.35
CA ASP A 211 22.85 -4.63 0.51
C ASP A 211 22.83 -4.18 1.98
N THR A 212 22.37 -2.95 2.19
CA THR A 212 22.34 -2.30 3.50
C THR A 212 21.30 -2.89 4.46
N GLY A 213 20.53 -3.91 4.04
CA GLY A 213 19.39 -4.41 4.79
C GLY A 213 18.28 -3.37 4.98
N LEU A 214 18.29 -2.29 4.19
CA LEU A 214 17.32 -1.21 4.26
C LEU A 214 16.34 -1.32 3.10
N ILE A 215 15.06 -1.20 3.39
CA ILE A 215 13.98 -1.11 2.41
C ILE A 215 13.11 0.09 2.79
N HIS A 216 12.62 0.84 1.80
CA HIS A 216 11.75 2.00 2.03
C HIS A 216 10.30 1.66 1.71
N TYR A 217 9.41 1.87 2.68
CA TYR A 217 7.98 1.94 2.45
C TYR A 217 7.58 3.39 2.23
N ILE A 218 7.07 3.69 1.03
CA ILE A 218 6.72 5.04 0.60
C ILE A 218 5.23 5.11 0.31
N GLU A 219 4.63 6.17 0.82
CA GLU A 219 3.25 6.52 0.57
C GLU A 219 3.18 7.93 -0.04
N HIS A 220 2.43 8.09 -1.11
CA HIS A 220 2.10 9.38 -1.72
C HIS A 220 0.58 9.55 -1.77
N ASN A 221 0.09 10.69 -1.30
CA ASN A 221 -1.33 11.02 -1.32
C ASN A 221 -1.59 12.36 -1.99
N GLU A 222 -2.59 12.38 -2.87
CA GLU A 222 -3.25 13.60 -3.34
C GLU A 222 -4.71 13.60 -2.88
N THR A 223 -5.07 14.53 -2.00
CA THR A 223 -6.45 14.70 -1.51
C THR A 223 -7.09 15.95 -2.10
N ARG A 224 -8.23 15.80 -2.75
CA ARG A 224 -9.07 16.90 -3.23
C ARG A 224 -10.33 17.01 -2.38
N CYS A 225 -10.56 18.18 -1.81
CA CYS A 225 -11.68 18.43 -0.90
C CYS A 225 -12.11 19.91 -0.94
N ASN A 226 -13.15 20.27 -0.18
CA ASN A 226 -13.48 21.68 0.03
C ASN A 226 -12.51 22.33 1.02
N LYS A 227 -12.41 23.66 0.99
CA LYS A 227 -11.45 24.43 1.84
C LYS A 227 -11.61 24.17 3.33
N VAL A 228 -12.83 24.07 3.84
CA VAL A 228 -13.09 23.89 5.27
C VAL A 228 -12.59 22.52 5.73
N LEU A 229 -12.92 21.46 4.99
CA LEU A 229 -12.43 20.11 5.26
C LEU A 229 -10.90 19.99 5.13
N SER A 230 -10.28 20.78 4.25
CA SER A 230 -8.83 20.72 4.05
C SER A 230 -8.02 21.02 5.32
N VAL A 231 -8.52 21.93 6.17
CA VAL A 231 -7.88 22.27 7.46
C VAL A 231 -7.95 21.08 8.41
N TYR A 232 -9.12 20.44 8.50
CA TYR A 232 -9.33 19.27 9.35
C TYR A 232 -8.51 18.06 8.88
N ILE A 233 -8.51 17.78 7.57
CA ILE A 233 -7.75 16.68 6.98
C ILE A 233 -6.26 16.88 7.27
N LYS A 234 -5.69 18.07 7.02
CA LYS A 234 -4.28 18.36 7.35
C LYS A 234 -3.93 18.05 8.81
N ALA A 235 -4.80 18.40 9.76
CA ALA A 235 -4.56 18.18 11.18
C ALA A 235 -4.58 16.70 11.58
N THR A 236 -5.33 15.86 10.88
CA THR A 236 -5.59 14.47 11.25
C THR A 236 -4.77 13.45 10.45
N THR A 237 -4.47 13.75 9.18
CA THR A 237 -3.73 12.86 8.26
C THR A 237 -2.39 12.42 8.84
N ALA A 238 -1.57 13.34 9.36
CA ALA A 238 -0.23 12.98 9.84
C ALA A 238 -0.24 11.91 10.95
N LYS A 239 -1.22 11.99 11.87
CA LYS A 239 -1.35 11.00 12.96
C LYS A 239 -1.83 9.66 12.44
N SER A 240 -2.88 9.65 11.61
CA SER A 240 -3.44 8.42 11.05
C SER A 240 -2.40 7.63 10.24
N HIS A 241 -1.68 8.33 9.36
CA HIS A 241 -0.68 7.72 8.48
C HIS A 241 0.52 7.19 9.28
N ARG A 242 0.99 7.92 10.29
CA ARG A 242 2.04 7.41 11.19
C ARG A 242 1.63 6.09 11.84
N THR A 243 0.42 6.01 12.39
CA THR A 243 -0.09 4.78 13.02
C THR A 243 -0.21 3.64 12.00
N MET A 244 -0.67 3.91 10.78
CA MET A 244 -0.71 2.89 9.72
C MET A 244 0.70 2.40 9.35
N HIS A 245 1.68 3.29 9.19
CA HIS A 245 3.08 2.94 8.91
C HIS A 245 3.72 2.10 10.03
N GLU A 246 3.46 2.45 11.29
CA GLU A 246 3.92 1.67 12.45
C GLU A 246 3.32 0.25 12.46
N ASN A 247 2.03 0.13 12.16
CA ASN A 247 1.36 -1.17 12.08
C ASN A 247 1.87 -2.01 10.91
N PHE A 248 2.07 -1.40 9.75
CA PHE A 248 2.70 -2.04 8.60
C PHE A 248 4.07 -2.58 8.97
N LYS A 249 4.94 -1.75 9.55
CA LYS A 249 6.30 -2.13 9.96
C LYS A 249 6.30 -3.27 10.98
N ARG A 250 5.39 -3.25 11.95
CA ARG A 250 5.23 -4.34 12.93
C ARG A 250 4.87 -5.66 12.26
N ARG A 251 3.83 -5.67 11.43
CA ARG A 251 3.37 -6.87 10.73
C ARG A 251 4.42 -7.41 9.77
N TRP A 252 5.09 -6.52 9.04
CA TRP A 252 6.23 -6.86 8.20
C TRP A 252 7.33 -7.55 9.00
N GLY A 253 7.72 -7.00 10.15
CA GLY A 253 8.74 -7.58 11.02
C GLY A 253 8.37 -8.98 11.53
N GLU A 254 7.09 -9.23 11.82
CA GLU A 254 6.59 -10.55 12.21
C GLU A 254 6.73 -11.58 11.07
N ILE A 255 6.32 -11.21 9.85
CA ILE A 255 6.42 -12.09 8.67
C ILE A 255 7.88 -12.38 8.34
N VAL A 256 8.73 -11.36 8.31
CA VAL A 256 10.16 -11.52 8.04
C VAL A 256 10.81 -12.42 9.08
N LYS A 257 10.51 -12.23 10.37
CA LYS A 257 11.03 -13.09 11.44
C LYS A 257 10.62 -14.55 11.23
N GLN A 258 9.37 -14.79 10.87
CA GLN A 258 8.88 -16.15 10.59
C GLN A 258 9.62 -16.76 9.39
N GLN A 259 9.65 -16.09 8.26
CA GLN A 259 10.28 -16.60 7.03
C GLN A 259 11.78 -16.86 7.21
N LEU A 260 12.50 -15.95 7.88
CA LEU A 260 13.93 -16.15 8.18
C LEU A 260 14.15 -17.36 9.10
N SER A 261 13.25 -17.62 10.05
CA SER A 261 13.36 -18.80 10.92
C SER A 261 13.09 -20.10 10.17
N GLU A 262 12.13 -20.10 9.24
CA GLU A 262 11.79 -21.25 8.38
C GLU A 262 12.94 -21.58 7.43
N GLU A 263 13.53 -20.56 6.79
CA GLU A 263 14.69 -20.70 5.90
C GLU A 263 15.95 -21.19 6.63
N ALA A 264 16.21 -20.67 7.82
CA ALA A 264 17.32 -21.14 8.65
C ALA A 264 17.13 -22.60 9.07
N ALA A 265 15.90 -23.00 9.46
CA ALA A 265 15.58 -24.38 9.82
C ALA A 265 15.71 -25.33 8.62
N ALA A 266 15.25 -24.92 7.44
CA ALA A 266 15.36 -25.71 6.22
C ALA A 266 16.83 -26.02 5.85
N ARG A 267 17.74 -25.08 6.10
CA ARG A 267 19.18 -25.23 5.82
C ARG A 267 19.95 -26.02 6.87
N ALA A 268 19.49 -26.04 8.12
CA ALA A 268 20.10 -26.84 9.18
C ALA A 268 19.91 -28.36 8.96
N GLY A 269 18.97 -28.74 8.09
CA GLY A 269 18.66 -30.13 7.77
C GLY A 269 17.92 -30.87 8.91
N PRO A 270 17.26 -32.00 8.61
CA PRO A 270 16.41 -32.73 9.57
C PRO A 270 17.16 -33.37 10.76
N GLY A 271 18.48 -33.20 10.87
CA GLY A 271 19.31 -33.70 11.97
C GLY A 271 20.05 -32.61 12.77
N GLY A 272 19.93 -31.34 12.37
CA GLY A 272 20.55 -30.21 13.05
C GLY A 272 19.76 -29.80 14.30
N SER A 273 19.66 -30.68 15.29
CA SER A 273 19.20 -30.27 16.62
C SER A 273 20.13 -29.17 17.11
N VAL A 274 19.64 -27.94 17.24
CA VAL A 274 20.39 -26.80 17.78
C VAL A 274 20.79 -27.16 19.21
N ILE A 275 22.01 -27.69 19.35
CA ILE A 275 22.62 -27.97 20.64
C ILE A 275 22.90 -26.61 21.28
N GLY A 276 22.07 -26.26 22.28
CA GLY A 276 22.42 -25.32 23.33
C GLY A 276 22.32 -23.85 22.98
N ALA A 277 21.14 -23.26 23.19
CA ALA A 277 21.11 -21.90 23.71
C ALA A 277 21.85 -21.89 25.06
N PRO A 278 22.85 -21.00 25.27
CA PRO A 278 23.53 -20.87 26.56
C PRO A 278 22.51 -20.56 27.64
N GLY A 279 22.57 -21.31 28.74
CA GLY A 279 21.56 -21.35 29.79
C GLY A 279 21.14 -19.97 30.29
N LEU A 280 19.86 -19.66 30.10
CA LEU A 280 19.16 -18.85 31.08
C LEU A 280 19.20 -19.61 32.42
N PRO A 281 19.50 -18.94 33.55
CA PRO A 281 19.54 -19.58 34.85
C PRO A 281 18.16 -20.19 35.14
N ARG A 282 18.12 -21.53 35.22
CA ARG A 282 17.01 -22.27 35.79
C ARG A 282 16.76 -21.71 37.18
N SER A 283 15.67 -20.98 37.35
CA SER A 283 15.11 -20.68 38.66
C SER A 283 14.81 -22.00 39.35
N ARG A 284 15.65 -22.34 40.32
CA ARG A 284 15.42 -23.44 41.25
C ARG A 284 14.06 -23.23 41.90
N GLY A 285 13.24 -24.27 41.85
CA GLY A 285 11.97 -24.34 42.53
C GLY A 285 12.12 -24.04 44.02
N ARG A 286 11.17 -23.27 44.53
CA ARG A 286 10.83 -23.27 45.94
C ARG A 286 9.50 -23.99 46.05
N ASP A 287 9.55 -25.18 46.62
CA ASP A 287 8.39 -25.88 47.16
C ASP A 287 7.68 -24.97 48.13
N GLU A 288 6.38 -24.72 47.92
CA GLU A 288 5.51 -24.24 48.97
C GLU A 288 4.19 -25.01 48.97
N GLN A 289 3.77 -25.32 50.19
CA GLN A 289 2.96 -26.45 50.57
C GLN A 289 1.49 -26.34 50.20
N VAL A 290 0.94 -27.53 50.03
CA VAL A 290 -0.47 -27.92 50.08
C VAL A 290 -1.21 -27.27 51.25
N GLY A 291 -2.27 -26.54 50.93
CA GLY A 291 -3.31 -26.09 51.87
C GLY A 291 -4.69 -26.45 51.33
N THR A 292 -5.19 -27.62 51.71
CA THR A 292 -6.57 -28.09 51.47
C THR A 292 -7.58 -27.24 52.25
N THR A 293 -8.58 -26.68 51.57
CA THR A 293 -9.89 -26.39 52.18
C THR A 293 -11.04 -26.85 51.29
N SER A 294 -11.98 -27.50 51.95
CA SER A 294 -13.17 -28.18 51.47
C SER A 294 -14.41 -27.29 51.68
N GLY A 295 -15.39 -27.36 50.77
CA GLY A 295 -16.70 -26.71 50.88
C GLY A 295 -17.35 -26.57 49.51
N LYS A 296 -18.03 -27.57 48.93
CA LYS A 296 -19.33 -28.21 49.25
C LYS A 296 -20.55 -27.37 48.79
N SER A 297 -21.36 -28.02 47.94
CA SER A 297 -22.78 -27.77 47.54
C SER A 297 -23.09 -26.51 46.70
N GLY A 298 -23.95 -26.53 45.68
CA GLY A 298 -24.82 -27.58 45.13
C GLY A 298 -25.84 -27.01 44.14
N LEU A 299 -26.58 -27.92 43.48
CA LEU A 299 -27.86 -27.78 42.74
C LEU A 299 -27.84 -26.94 41.43
N ALA A 300 -28.12 -27.50 40.24
CA ALA A 300 -29.34 -28.16 39.71
C ALA A 300 -30.47 -27.20 39.29
N GLY A 301 -30.96 -27.37 38.05
CA GLY A 301 -32.15 -26.71 37.47
C GLY A 301 -31.84 -26.16 36.07
N ALA A 302 -32.02 -26.89 34.97
CA ALA A 302 -33.26 -27.31 34.30
C ALA A 302 -34.05 -26.16 33.64
N SER A 303 -34.31 -26.36 32.33
CA SER A 303 -35.44 -25.89 31.52
C SER A 303 -35.71 -24.38 31.39
N ASP A 304 -35.79 -23.88 30.16
CA ASP A 304 -37.05 -23.81 29.40
C ASP A 304 -36.97 -22.72 28.33
N GLY A 305 -37.63 -22.98 27.20
CA GLY A 305 -37.65 -22.09 26.05
C GLY A 305 -38.57 -20.89 26.26
N THR A 306 -38.25 -19.79 25.61
CA THR A 306 -39.28 -18.77 25.27
C THR A 306 -38.93 -18.03 23.98
N ARG A 307 -39.74 -18.38 22.99
CA ARG A 307 -40.15 -17.62 21.81
C ARG A 307 -40.76 -16.27 22.22
N SER A 308 -40.29 -15.16 21.63
CA SER A 308 -41.07 -13.93 21.37
C SER A 308 -40.24 -12.95 20.54
N LYS A 309 -40.64 -12.67 19.30
CA LYS A 309 -41.52 -11.57 18.85
C LYS A 309 -40.70 -10.47 18.19
N GLU A 310 -40.57 -10.63 16.88
CA GLU A 310 -40.90 -9.63 15.86
C GLU A 310 -41.42 -8.29 16.42
N HIS A 311 -40.62 -7.24 16.27
CA HIS A 311 -41.08 -5.85 16.30
C HIS A 311 -40.61 -5.16 15.02
N SER A 312 -41.50 -5.16 14.03
CA SER A 312 -41.51 -4.14 12.99
C SER A 312 -41.67 -2.77 13.66
N ARG A 313 -40.67 -1.91 13.51
CA ARG A 313 -40.83 -0.46 13.65
C ARG A 313 -40.31 0.20 12.39
N THR A 314 -41.23 0.42 11.47
CA THR A 314 -41.19 1.53 10.52
C THR A 314 -40.95 2.82 11.30
N ASN A 315 -39.89 3.56 10.97
CA ASN A 315 -39.92 5.00 11.24
C ASN A 315 -39.43 5.79 10.05
N SER A 316 -40.37 6.59 9.57
CA SER A 316 -40.29 7.50 8.44
C SER A 316 -39.43 8.72 8.76
N LYS A 317 -38.85 9.28 7.69
CA LYS A 317 -38.62 10.72 7.47
C LYS A 317 -37.82 11.47 8.56
N SER A 318 -36.62 11.89 8.18
CA SER A 318 -36.30 13.32 8.20
C SER A 318 -35.27 13.63 7.11
N ARG A 319 -35.76 14.47 6.20
CA ARG A 319 -35.11 15.10 5.07
C ARG A 319 -34.50 16.39 5.60
N THR A 320 -33.18 16.53 5.56
CA THR A 320 -32.52 17.84 5.71
C THR A 320 -31.57 18.01 4.54
N THR A 321 -32.11 18.56 3.46
CA THR A 321 -31.35 19.30 2.44
C THR A 321 -30.86 20.60 3.06
N LEU A 322 -29.56 20.81 3.12
CA LEU A 322 -28.94 22.14 3.22
C LEU A 322 -28.05 22.30 2.00
N GLY A 323 -28.20 23.46 1.34
CA GLY A 323 -27.62 23.80 0.06
C GLY A 323 -26.13 24.15 0.08
#